data_AF-A0A955FU69-F1
#
_entry.id   AF-A0A955FU69-F1
#
_cell.length_a   1.000
_cell.length_b   1.000
_cell.length_c   1.000
_cell.angle_alpha   90.00
_cell.angle_beta   90.00
_cell.angle_gamma   90.00
#
_symmetry.space_group_name_H-M   'P 1'
#
loop_
_entity.id
_entity.type
_entity.pdbx_description
1 polymer ?
#
loop_
_entity_poly.entity_id
_entity_poly.type
_entity_poly.pdbx_seq_one_letter_code
_entity_poly.pdbx_strand_id
1 'polypeptide(L)' 'MTNAQARQTFMESEKGRSLREQLEMMVESPLYNTHAFSLNGDPEGAVFVNKHMHYMSSHRSMNHSQYLSNLKLMTKIR' A
#
# COMPACT_ATOMS: atom_id res chain seq x y z
N MET A 1 -21.97 -3.03 -10.83
CA MET A 1 -20.98 -2.12 -10.21
C MET A 1 -19.96 -1.73 -11.26
N THR A 2 -19.68 -0.43 -11.40
CA THR A 2 -18.59 0.06 -12.26
C THR A 2 -17.23 -0.23 -11.60
N ASN A 3 -16.15 -0.17 -12.38
CA ASN A 3 -14.80 -0.33 -11.83
C ASN A 3 -14.46 0.76 -10.79
N ALA A 4 -14.98 1.97 -10.95
CA ALA A 4 -14.82 3.05 -9.98
C ALA A 4 -15.54 2.74 -8.67
N GLN A 5 -16.80 2.29 -8.73
CA GLN A 5 -17.56 1.87 -7.55
C GLN A 5 -16.87 0.71 -6.82
N ALA A 6 -16.38 -0.29 -7.55
CA ALA A 6 -15.69 -1.43 -6.96
C ALA A 6 -14.37 -1.07 -6.28
N ARG A 7 -13.65 -0.08 -6.82
CA ARG A 7 -12.46 0.49 -6.15
C ARG A 7 -12.85 1.19 -4.87
N GLN A 8 -13.87 2.04 -4.89
CA GLN A 8 -14.36 2.74 -3.70
C GLN A 8 -14.80 1.76 -2.61
N THR A 9 -15.59 0.75 -2.96
CA THR A 9 -16.01 -0.30 -2.02
C THR A 9 -14.81 -1.01 -1.38
N PHE A 10 -13.75 -1.28 -2.15
CA PHE A 10 -12.52 -1.85 -1.59
C PHE A 10 -11.85 -0.89 -0.61
N MET A 11 -11.69 0.39 -0.97
CA MET A 11 -11.04 1.39 -0.12
C MET A 11 -11.75 1.55 1.24
N GLU A 12 -13.08 1.45 1.25
CA GLU A 12 -13.92 1.57 2.45
C GLU A 12 -14.03 0.26 3.26
N SER A 13 -13.70 -0.88 2.63
CA SER A 13 -13.74 -2.19 3.29
C SER A 13 -12.71 -2.31 4.41
N GLU A 14 -12.95 -3.23 5.35
CA GLU A 14 -12.01 -3.58 6.42
C GLU A 14 -10.64 -4.00 5.86
N LYS A 15 -10.64 -4.75 4.75
CA LYS A 15 -9.40 -5.15 4.05
C LYS A 15 -8.63 -3.94 3.50
N GLY A 16 -9.33 -2.95 2.95
CA GLY A 16 -8.72 -1.71 2.45
C GLY A 16 -8.11 -0.90 3.58
N ARG A 17 -8.85 -0.73 4.68
CA ARG A 17 -8.38 -0.03 5.89
C ARG A 17 -7.15 -0.70 6.51
N SER A 18 -7.20 -2.01 6.72
CA SER A 18 -6.07 -2.77 7.27
C SER A 18 -4.83 -2.74 6.38
N LEU A 19 -5.01 -2.72 5.04
CA LEU A 19 -3.89 -2.54 4.12
C LEU A 19 -3.27 -1.15 4.27
N ARG A 20 -4.10 -0.10 4.32
CA ARG A 20 -3.65 1.29 4.48
C ARG A 20 -2.83 1.46 5.75
N GLU A 21 -3.36 1.03 6.89
CA GLU A 21 -2.67 1.12 8.18
C GLU A 21 -1.30 0.41 8.14
N GLN A 22 -1.22 -0.76 7.50
CA GLN A 22 0.05 -1.46 7.38
C GLN A 22 1.06 -0.78 6.46
N LEU A 23 0.60 -0.10 5.41
CA LEU A 23 1.47 0.69 4.54
C LEU A 23 1.96 1.95 5.26
N GLU A 24 1.10 2.62 6.03
CA GLU A 24 1.45 3.78 6.86
C GLU A 24 2.47 3.39 7.94
N MET A 25 2.26 2.26 8.64
CA MET A 25 3.26 1.71 9.58
C MET A 25 4.61 1.39 8.92
N MET A 26 4.62 0.98 7.65
CA MET A 26 5.88 0.75 6.93
C MET A 26 6.59 2.05 6.60
N VAL A 27 5.85 3.14 6.33
CA VAL A 27 6.42 4.47 6.07
C VAL A 27 7.08 5.04 7.32
N GLU A 28 6.42 4.91 8.48
CA GLU A 28 6.94 5.42 9.75
C GLU A 28 8.09 4.58 10.33
N SER A 29 8.22 3.33 9.87
CA SER A 29 9.19 2.40 10.41
C SER A 29 10.58 2.60 9.79
N PRO A 30 11.64 2.80 10.60
CA PRO A 30 13.00 2.92 10.10
C PRO A 30 13.56 1.60 9.54
N LEU A 31 12.81 0.50 9.64
CA LEU A 31 13.22 -0.81 9.13
C LEU A 31 12.95 -0.99 7.63
N TYR A 32 12.18 -0.09 7.03
CA TYR A 32 11.78 -0.17 5.62
C TYR A 32 12.18 1.10 4.85
N ASN A 33 12.87 0.92 3.74
CA ASN A 33 13.15 1.98 2.78
C ASN A 33 11.99 2.15 1.80
N THR A 34 10.92 2.79 2.27
CA THR A 34 9.74 3.11 1.44
C THR A 34 10.02 4.28 0.48
N HIS A 35 10.94 5.19 0.84
CA HIS A 35 11.31 6.35 0.03
C HIS A 35 11.95 5.99 -1.32
N ALA A 36 12.62 4.84 -1.45
CA ALA A 36 13.14 4.36 -2.73
C ALA A 36 12.03 4.11 -3.78
N PHE A 37 10.77 3.94 -3.33
CA PHE A 37 9.62 3.70 -4.19
C PHE A 37 8.73 4.94 -4.37
N SER A 38 9.10 6.06 -3.73
CA SER A 38 8.45 7.35 -3.84
C SER A 38 9.17 8.24 -4.86
N LEU A 39 8.43 9.17 -5.47
CA LEU A 39 9.04 10.22 -6.29
C LEU A 39 9.82 11.18 -5.39
N ASN A 40 10.89 11.78 -5.93
CA ASN A 40 11.63 12.83 -5.24
C ASN A 40 10.65 13.92 -4.77
N GLY A 41 10.56 14.13 -3.45
CA GLY A 41 9.61 15.08 -2.85
C GLY A 41 8.33 14.47 -2.27
N ASP A 42 8.36 13.23 -1.79
CA ASP A 42 7.30 12.63 -0.95
C ASP A 42 7.65 12.71 0.55
N PRO A 43 7.46 13.88 1.20
CA PRO A 43 7.94 14.11 2.57
C PRO A 43 7.28 13.21 3.62
N GLU A 44 6.14 12.59 3.32
CA GLU A 44 5.35 11.82 4.31
C GLU A 44 5.03 10.39 3.84
N GLY A 45 5.66 9.88 2.77
CA GLY A 45 5.38 8.54 2.24
C GLY A 45 3.97 8.37 1.67
N ALA A 46 3.24 9.46 1.44
CA ALA A 46 1.88 9.46 0.91
C ALA A 46 1.84 8.87 -0.51
N VAL A 47 2.90 9.07 -1.31
CA VAL A 47 3.00 8.48 -2.65
C VAL A 47 3.12 6.96 -2.54
N PHE A 48 3.91 6.45 -1.59
CA PHE A 48 4.03 5.00 -1.34
C PHE A 48 2.67 4.38 -0.99
N VAL A 49 1.99 4.92 0.04
CA VAL A 49 0.69 4.40 0.48
C VAL A 49 -0.33 4.45 -0.65
N ASN A 50 -0.48 5.59 -1.32
CA ASN A 50 -1.48 5.77 -2.36
C ASN A 50 -1.23 4.87 -3.58
N LYS A 51 0.03 4.67 -3.97
CA LYS A 51 0.42 3.76 -5.07
C LYS A 51 0.00 2.34 -4.77
N HIS A 52 0.33 1.84 -3.57
CA HIS A 52 0.03 0.46 -3.18
C HIS A 52 -1.48 0.26 -2.94
N MET A 53 -2.18 1.23 -2.34
CA MET A 53 -3.64 1.21 -2.23
C MET A 53 -4.31 1.20 -3.61
N HIS A 54 -3.86 2.04 -4.54
CA HIS A 54 -4.41 2.08 -5.89
C HIS A 54 -4.18 0.75 -6.63
N TYR A 55 -2.98 0.18 -6.54
CA TYR A 55 -2.66 -1.10 -7.14
C TYR A 55 -3.58 -2.21 -6.63
N MET A 56 -3.74 -2.34 -5.31
CA MET A 56 -4.57 -3.40 -4.71
C MET A 56 -6.07 -3.21 -4.98
N SER A 57 -6.55 -1.97 -5.01
CA SER A 57 -7.94 -1.67 -5.39
C SER A 57 -8.28 -2.07 -6.83
N SER A 58 -7.26 -2.11 -7.70
CA SER A 58 -7.35 -2.49 -9.10
C SER A 58 -7.19 -4.00 -9.31
N HIS A 59 -6.51 -4.70 -8.40
CA HIS A 59 -6.20 -6.13 -8.46
C HIS A 59 -6.85 -6.90 -7.30
N ARG A 60 -8.17 -6.83 -7.18
CA ARG A 60 -8.94 -7.37 -6.04
C ARG A 60 -8.86 -8.91 -5.87
N SER A 61 -8.45 -9.64 -6.90
CA SER A 61 -8.22 -11.09 -6.83
C SER A 61 -6.87 -11.45 -6.23
N MET A 62 -5.98 -10.48 -6.03
CA MET A 62 -4.65 -10.71 -5.49
C MET A 62 -4.72 -11.01 -3.98
N ASN A 63 -3.82 -11.87 -3.50
CA ASN A 63 -3.69 -12.10 -2.07
C ASN A 63 -2.98 -10.92 -1.40
N HIS A 64 -3.72 -10.12 -0.63
CA HIS A 64 -3.22 -8.91 0.00
C HIS A 64 -2.14 -9.19 1.04
N SER A 65 -2.29 -10.26 1.82
CA SER A 65 -1.32 -10.65 2.84
C SER A 65 0.02 -11.06 2.21
N GLN A 66 -0.04 -11.79 1.09
CA GLN A 66 1.16 -12.17 0.34
C GLN A 66 1.82 -10.95 -0.32
N TYR A 67 1.02 -10.08 -0.93
CA TYR A 67 1.52 -8.83 -1.52
C TYR A 67 2.27 -7.99 -0.50
N LEU A 68 1.69 -7.78 0.68
CA LEU A 68 2.30 -6.99 1.73
C LEU A 68 3.57 -7.65 2.29
N SER A 69 3.58 -8.98 2.44
CA SER A 69 4.77 -9.72 2.87
C SER A 69 5.92 -9.54 1.88
N ASN A 70 5.64 -9.63 0.58
CA ASN A 70 6.62 -9.38 -0.46
C ASN A 70 7.11 -7.93 -0.44
N LEU A 71 6.20 -6.97 -0.26
CA LEU A 71 6.54 -5.55 -0.18
C LEU A 71 7.48 -5.28 1.00
N LYS A 72 7.18 -5.84 2.19
CA LYS A 72 8.05 -5.77 3.38
C LYS A 72 9.43 -6.35 3.11
N LEU A 73 9.53 -7.49 2.42
CA LEU A 73 10.81 -8.10 2.09
C LEU A 73 11.63 -7.23 1.13
N MET A 74 10.98 -6.61 0.14
CA MET A 74 11.63 -5.76 -0.85
C MET A 74 12.13 -4.44 -0.28
N THR A 75 11.41 -3.87 0.69
CA THR A 75 11.77 -2.57 1.29
C THR A 75 12.63 -2.71 2.53
N LYS A 76 12.77 -3.89 3.13
CA LYS A 76 13.51 -4.07 4.37
C LYS A 76 14.99 -3.68 4.20
N ILE A 77 15.45 -2.79 5.06
CA ILE A 77 16.86 -2.40 5.15
C ILE A 77 17.64 -3.56 5.79
N ARG A 78 18.78 -3.92 5.18
CA ARG A 78 19.64 -5.04 5.61
C ARG A 78 20.77 -4.56 6.49
#